data_AF-A0A1D3L1U4-F1
#
_entry.id   AF-A0A1D3L1U4-F1
#
_cell.length_a   1.000
_cell.length_b   1.000
_cell.length_c   1.000
_cell.angle_alpha   90.00
_cell.angle_beta   90.00
_cell.angle_gamma   90.00
#
_symmetry.space_group_name_H-M   'P 1'
#
loop_
_entity.id
_entity.type
_entity.pdbx_description
1 polymer ?
#
loop_
_entity_poly.entity_id
_entity_poly.type
_entity_poly.pdbx_seq_one_letter_code
_entity_poly.pdbx_strand_id
1 'polypeptide(L)'
;MSDFMWFSFDMDARGQVPLEYILIMGFTFVVSLVFLFPVGEQNELNIALASARTGAIEGANMDSFALYPEETFKNYTSAHTSLTKPSTVRIIRIEYRNQGMNSNYQKEKIQIRVYASAPSVRTPGERNCLGDRINYHVRMSISQNFKTENLTNKVYNPAFSPRYVFTTGDVSWV
;
A
#
# COMPACT_ATOMS: atom_id res chain seq x y z
N MET A 1 50.09 -25.83 -37.10
CA MET A 1 49.21 -26.93 -36.63
C MET A 1 49.69 -27.25 -35.23
N SER A 2 49.20 -26.52 -34.24
CA SER A 2 49.72 -26.53 -32.87
C SER A 2 48.58 -26.86 -31.91
N ASP A 3 48.85 -27.86 -31.07
CA ASP A 3 47.94 -28.55 -30.16
C ASP A 3 46.93 -27.66 -29.45
N PHE A 4 45.66 -28.00 -29.66
CA PHE A 4 44.56 -27.58 -28.81
C PHE A 4 44.61 -28.43 -27.55
N MET A 5 45.24 -27.89 -26.49
CA MET A 5 45.34 -28.51 -25.18
C MET A 5 43.92 -28.66 -24.59
N TRP A 6 43.33 -29.83 -24.76
CA TRP A 6 42.10 -30.21 -24.09
C TRP A 6 42.37 -30.27 -22.59
N PHE A 7 41.65 -29.43 -21.84
CA PHE A 7 41.64 -29.46 -20.38
C PHE A 7 40.92 -30.75 -19.94
N SER A 8 41.67 -31.86 -19.85
CA SER A 8 41.18 -33.12 -19.28
C SER A 8 41.22 -33.00 -17.76
N PHE A 9 40.07 -32.69 -17.15
CA PHE A 9 39.89 -32.86 -15.71
C PHE A 9 39.82 -34.37 -15.41
N ASP A 10 40.95 -34.98 -15.07
CA ASP A 10 40.92 -36.28 -14.38
C ASP A 10 40.27 -36.08 -13.01
N MET A 11 39.00 -36.48 -12.89
CA MET A 11 38.24 -36.39 -11.64
C MET A 11 38.70 -37.48 -10.67
N ASP A 12 39.59 -37.12 -9.76
CA ASP A 12 39.84 -37.92 -8.56
C ASP A 12 38.56 -37.91 -7.69
N ALA A 13 37.95 -39.08 -7.47
CA ALA A 13 36.63 -39.24 -6.83
C ALA A 13 36.56 -38.66 -5.40
N ARG A 14 37.72 -38.35 -4.80
CA ARG A 14 37.83 -37.71 -3.47
C ARG A 14 37.69 -36.18 -3.51
N GLY A 15 37.88 -35.55 -4.66
CA GLY A 15 37.81 -34.10 -4.86
C GLY A 15 36.49 -33.60 -5.48
N GLN A 16 35.67 -34.50 -6.02
CA GLN A 16 34.39 -34.16 -6.65
C GLN A 16 33.40 -33.54 -5.65
N VAL A 17 33.23 -34.17 -4.48
CA VAL A 17 32.27 -33.73 -3.46
C VAL A 17 32.56 -32.31 -2.92
N PRO A 18 33.80 -31.95 -2.53
CA PRO A 18 34.07 -30.58 -2.08
C PRO A 18 33.94 -29.55 -3.20
N LEU A 19 34.25 -29.89 -4.46
CA LEU A 19 34.07 -28.99 -5.60
C LEU A 19 32.58 -28.72 -5.87
N GLU A 20 31.76 -29.76 -5.90
CA GLU A 20 30.30 -29.64 -6.05
C GLU A 20 29.70 -28.81 -4.90
N TYR A 21 30.16 -29.01 -3.67
CA TYR A 21 29.71 -28.23 -2.52
C TYR A 21 30.03 -26.73 -2.65
N ILE A 22 31.26 -26.38 -3.05
CA ILE A 22 31.64 -24.97 -3.25
C ILE A 22 30.81 -24.34 -4.36
N LEU A 23 30.53 -25.09 -5.44
CA LEU A 23 29.74 -24.62 -6.57
C LEU A 23 28.28 -24.40 -6.16
N ILE A 24 27.68 -25.32 -5.41
CA ILE A 24 26.31 -25.19 -4.89
C ILE A 24 26.20 -24.02 -3.91
N MET A 25 27.15 -23.89 -2.97
CA MET A 25 27.18 -22.79 -2.00
C MET A 25 27.32 -21.43 -2.69
N GLY A 26 28.25 -21.32 -3.65
CA GLY A 26 28.43 -20.11 -4.44
C GLY A 26 27.19 -19.75 -5.26
N PHE A 27 26.59 -20.74 -5.93
CA PHE A 27 25.35 -20.54 -6.68
C PHE A 27 24.20 -20.06 -5.77
N THR A 28 24.03 -20.70 -4.60
CA THR A 28 22.98 -20.34 -3.64
C THR A 28 23.17 -18.92 -3.10
N PHE A 29 24.42 -18.51 -2.87
CA PHE A 29 24.75 -17.15 -2.45
C PHE A 29 24.45 -16.11 -3.54
N VAL A 30 24.80 -16.39 -4.80
CA VAL A 30 24.47 -15.47 -5.91
C VAL A 30 22.95 -15.35 -6.08
N VAL A 31 22.23 -16.48 -6.02
CA VAL A 31 20.77 -16.50 -6.12
C VAL A 31 20.13 -15.70 -4.98
N SER A 32 20.63 -15.83 -3.74
CA SER A 32 20.05 -15.10 -2.59
C SER A 32 20.21 -13.58 -2.72
N LEU A 33 21.34 -13.09 -3.26
CA LEU A 33 21.56 -11.67 -3.50
C LEU A 33 20.57 -11.07 -4.52
N VAL A 34 20.20 -11.84 -5.55
CA VAL A 34 19.24 -11.39 -6.58
C VAL A 34 17.85 -11.13 -5.97
N PHE A 35 17.46 -11.88 -4.94
CA PHE A 35 16.14 -11.74 -4.32
C PHE A 35 16.01 -10.57 -3.33
N LEU A 36 17.11 -10.00 -2.84
CA LEU A 36 17.06 -8.93 -1.81
C LEU A 36 16.34 -7.67 -2.31
N PHE A 37 16.58 -7.27 -3.55
CA PHE A 37 16.01 -6.06 -4.14
C PHE A 37 14.48 -6.12 -4.33
N PRO A 38 13.92 -7.11 -5.04
CA PRO A 38 12.47 -7.18 -5.28
C PRO A 38 11.67 -7.42 -3.98
N VAL A 39 12.24 -8.11 -2.99
CA VAL A 39 11.57 -8.33 -1.69
C VAL A 39 11.36 -7.01 -0.95
N GLY A 40 12.33 -6.10 -0.98
CA GLY A 40 12.19 -4.78 -0.37
C GLY A 40 11.05 -3.96 -0.98
N GLU A 41 10.93 -3.98 -2.31
CA GLU A 41 9.86 -3.27 -3.05
C GLU A 41 8.48 -3.80 -2.69
N GLN A 42 8.31 -5.13 -2.73
CA GLN A 42 7.04 -5.76 -2.41
C GLN A 42 6.66 -5.53 -0.95
N ASN A 43 7.63 -5.54 -0.04
CA ASN A 43 7.38 -5.26 1.37
C ASN A 43 6.91 -3.82 1.61
N GLU A 44 7.55 -2.84 0.97
CA GLU A 44 7.15 -1.42 1.07
C GLU A 44 5.71 -1.22 0.57
N LEU A 45 5.37 -1.81 -0.58
CA LEU A 45 4.02 -1.74 -1.14
C LEU A 45 2.99 -2.46 -0.26
N ASN A 46 3.34 -3.60 0.33
CA ASN A 46 2.46 -4.33 1.24
C ASN A 46 2.19 -3.54 2.53
N ILE A 47 3.21 -2.90 3.11
CA ILE A 47 3.05 -2.02 4.27
C ILE A 47 2.13 -0.84 3.92
N ALA A 48 2.31 -0.22 2.75
CA ALA A 48 1.44 0.86 2.30
C ALA A 48 -0.02 0.42 2.14
N LEU A 49 -0.26 -0.76 1.55
CA LEU A 49 -1.62 -1.30 1.37
C LEU A 49 -2.28 -1.73 2.69
N ALA A 50 -1.51 -2.34 3.61
CA ALA A 50 -1.99 -2.69 4.94
C ALA A 50 -2.40 -1.43 5.71
N SER A 51 -1.58 -0.38 5.64
CA SER A 51 -1.87 0.93 6.24
C SER A 51 -3.10 1.57 5.60
N ALA A 52 -3.18 1.55 4.27
CA ALA A 52 -4.35 2.02 3.53
C ALA A 52 -5.63 1.32 3.98
N ARG A 53 -5.57 -0.01 4.21
CA ARG A 53 -6.71 -0.78 4.72
C ARG A 53 -7.12 -0.36 6.12
N THR A 54 -6.17 -0.22 7.03
CA THR A 54 -6.45 0.23 8.40
C THR A 54 -7.04 1.64 8.38
N GLY A 55 -6.43 2.58 7.64
CA GLY A 55 -6.94 3.93 7.47
C GLY A 55 -8.33 3.99 6.82
N ALA A 56 -8.61 3.14 5.82
CA ALA A 56 -9.95 3.08 5.21
C ALA A 56 -11.02 2.61 6.21
N ILE A 57 -10.68 1.63 7.06
CA ILE A 57 -11.57 1.11 8.11
C ILE A 57 -11.79 2.18 9.19
N GLU A 58 -10.73 2.87 9.61
CA GLU A 58 -10.84 3.98 10.57
C GLU A 58 -11.70 5.12 10.02
N GLY A 59 -11.46 5.55 8.78
CA GLY A 59 -12.25 6.58 8.12
C GLY A 59 -13.73 6.20 7.93
N ALA A 60 -14.01 4.91 7.70
CA ALA A 60 -15.38 4.40 7.61
C ALA A 60 -16.08 4.34 8.97
N ASN A 61 -15.34 4.10 10.07
CA ASN A 61 -15.90 3.87 11.39
C ASN A 61 -15.88 5.11 12.31
N MET A 62 -15.18 6.18 11.94
CA MET A 62 -14.96 7.32 12.83
C MET A 62 -16.28 8.04 13.25
N ASP A 63 -17.38 7.91 12.50
CA ASP A 63 -18.71 8.38 12.96
C ASP A 63 -19.33 7.51 14.04
N SER A 64 -19.02 6.20 14.06
CA SER A 64 -19.47 5.32 15.15
C SER A 64 -18.78 5.65 16.49
N PHE A 65 -17.70 6.43 16.48
CA PHE A 65 -16.90 6.77 17.66
C PHE A 65 -17.01 8.24 18.09
N ALA A 66 -17.69 9.09 17.32
CA ALA A 66 -17.77 10.51 17.60
C ALA A 66 -18.78 10.81 18.71
N LEU A 67 -18.29 11.14 19.91
CA LEU A 67 -19.08 11.74 20.99
C LEU A 67 -19.26 13.24 20.72
N TYR A 68 -20.45 13.62 20.25
CA TYR A 68 -20.78 15.02 20.01
C TYR A 68 -21.43 15.67 21.24
N PRO A 69 -21.07 16.92 21.59
CA PRO A 69 -21.83 17.74 22.54
C PRO A 69 -23.29 17.88 22.07
N GLU A 70 -24.24 17.87 23.00
CA GLU A 70 -25.69 17.72 22.72
C GLU A 70 -26.24 18.80 21.76
N GLU A 71 -25.71 20.02 21.82
CA GLU A 71 -26.13 21.15 20.97
C GLU A 71 -25.64 21.00 19.52
N THR A 72 -24.40 20.56 19.32
CA THR A 72 -23.83 20.28 17.99
C THR A 72 -24.46 19.03 17.37
N PHE A 73 -24.76 18.03 18.21
CA PHE A 73 -25.47 16.81 17.81
C PHE A 73 -26.87 17.14 17.27
N LYS A 74 -27.64 18.01 17.93
CA LYS A 74 -28.99 18.40 17.45
C LYS A 74 -28.98 19.08 16.08
N ASN A 75 -28.00 19.94 15.81
CA ASN A 75 -27.85 20.62 14.51
C ASN A 75 -27.32 19.69 13.41
N TYR A 76 -26.48 18.71 13.76
CA TYR A 76 -25.96 17.73 12.80
C TYR A 76 -26.99 16.63 12.46
N THR A 77 -27.77 16.20 13.46
CA THR A 77 -28.81 15.15 13.34
C THR A 77 -30.02 15.60 12.51
N SER A 78 -30.32 16.90 12.53
CA SER A 78 -31.38 17.51 11.71
C SER A 78 -30.96 17.72 10.24
N ALA A 79 -29.66 17.84 9.94
CA ALA A 79 -29.15 18.03 8.59
C ALA A 79 -28.75 16.73 7.87
N HIS A 80 -28.22 15.71 8.57
CA HIS A 80 -27.72 14.46 7.95
C HIS A 80 -28.02 13.22 8.80
N THR A 81 -29.30 12.87 8.93
CA THR A 81 -29.81 11.76 9.77
C THR A 81 -29.33 10.35 9.34
N SER A 82 -28.76 10.21 8.13
CA SER A 82 -28.17 8.96 7.62
C SER A 82 -26.74 8.70 8.13
N LEU A 83 -26.03 9.74 8.59
CA LEU A 83 -24.64 9.67 9.06
C LEU A 83 -24.52 9.37 10.57
N THR A 84 -25.61 9.46 11.34
CA THR A 84 -25.64 9.18 12.78
C THR A 84 -26.02 7.74 13.13
N LYS A 85 -26.47 6.96 12.16
CA LYS A 85 -26.61 5.51 12.30
C LYS A 85 -25.26 4.88 12.04
N PRO A 86 -24.86 3.80 12.74
CA PRO A 86 -23.60 3.09 12.45
C PRO A 86 -23.58 2.78 10.96
N SER A 87 -22.80 3.57 10.23
CA SER A 87 -22.79 3.57 8.80
C SER A 87 -22.25 2.19 8.44
N THR A 88 -23.10 1.35 7.82
CA THR A 88 -22.77 -0.03 7.44
C THR A 88 -21.82 0.01 6.24
N VAL A 89 -20.75 0.80 6.35
CA VAL A 89 -19.77 1.09 5.34
C VAL A 89 -18.76 -0.02 5.42
N ARG A 90 -18.92 -1.00 4.53
CA ARG A 90 -18.04 -2.14 4.45
C ARG A 90 -16.99 -1.88 3.38
N ILE A 91 -15.73 -1.82 3.77
CA ILE A 91 -14.62 -1.82 2.81
C ILE A 91 -14.54 -3.23 2.21
N ILE A 92 -14.83 -3.35 0.91
CA ILE A 92 -14.83 -4.64 0.20
C ILE A 92 -13.42 -5.01 -0.21
N ARG A 93 -12.73 -4.08 -0.88
CA ARG A 93 -11.36 -4.28 -1.37
C ARG A 93 -10.66 -2.95 -1.57
N ILE A 94 -9.33 -3.01 -1.58
CA ILE A 94 -8.46 -1.90 -1.93
C ILE A 94 -7.56 -2.39 -3.05
N GLU A 95 -7.59 -1.70 -4.16
CA GLU A 95 -6.75 -1.98 -5.32
C GLU A 95 -5.76 -0.83 -5.50
N TYR A 96 -4.65 -1.14 -6.15
CA TYR A 96 -3.70 -0.12 -6.57
C TYR A 96 -3.45 -0.22 -8.06
N ARG A 97 -3.16 0.92 -8.68
CA ARG A 97 -2.76 1.03 -10.06
C ARG A 97 -1.43 1.77 -10.12
N ASN A 98 -0.42 1.13 -10.68
CA ASN A 98 0.84 1.81 -10.97
C ASN A 98 0.63 2.77 -12.15
N GLN A 99 0.94 4.05 -11.95
CA GLN A 99 0.87 5.11 -12.97
C GLN A 99 2.25 5.41 -13.59
N GLY A 100 3.28 4.66 -13.22
CA GLY A 100 4.65 4.83 -13.67
C GLY A 100 5.40 5.90 -12.90
N MET A 101 6.58 6.26 -13.38
CA MET A 101 7.45 7.25 -12.75
C MET A 101 6.88 8.66 -12.87
N ASN A 102 6.81 9.37 -11.74
CA ASN A 102 6.46 10.77 -11.70
C ASN A 102 7.72 11.64 -11.71
N SER A 103 7.91 12.40 -12.78
CA SER A 103 9.07 13.27 -12.99
C SER A 103 9.24 14.35 -11.91
N ASN A 104 8.16 14.77 -11.24
CA ASN A 104 8.21 15.82 -10.23
C ASN A 104 8.82 15.34 -8.91
N TYR A 105 8.58 14.07 -8.56
CA TYR A 105 9.01 13.50 -7.28
C TYR A 105 10.13 12.46 -7.42
N GLN A 106 10.50 12.11 -8.66
CA GLN A 106 11.46 11.03 -8.97
C GLN A 106 11.11 9.70 -8.29
N LYS A 107 9.80 9.44 -8.16
CA LYS A 107 9.22 8.27 -7.48
C LYS A 107 8.15 7.64 -8.34
N GLU A 108 7.91 6.35 -8.14
CA GLU A 108 6.82 5.65 -8.79
C GLU A 108 5.48 6.08 -8.19
N LYS A 109 4.55 6.49 -9.06
CA LYS A 109 3.24 6.93 -8.65
C LYS A 109 2.27 5.77 -8.58
N ILE A 110 1.72 5.56 -7.41
CA ILE A 110 0.71 4.54 -7.16
C ILE A 110 -0.62 5.24 -6.87
N GLN A 111 -1.66 4.86 -7.59
CA GLN A 111 -3.03 5.28 -7.31
C GLN A 111 -3.76 4.18 -6.57
N ILE A 112 -4.23 4.47 -5.36
CA ILE A 112 -5.03 3.57 -4.53
C ILE A 112 -6.51 3.84 -4.84
N ARG A 113 -7.28 2.79 -5.07
CA ARG A 113 -8.73 2.83 -5.25
C ARG A 113 -9.40 1.94 -4.21
N VAL A 114 -10.26 2.55 -3.41
CA VAL A 114 -11.04 1.86 -2.37
C VAL A 114 -12.40 1.50 -2.95
N TYR A 115 -12.85 0.27 -2.71
CA TYR A 115 -14.20 -0.17 -3.01
C TYR A 115 -14.94 -0.36 -1.70
N ALA A 116 -16.06 0.33 -1.54
CA ALA A 116 -16.86 0.33 -0.34
C ALA A 116 -18.32 0.05 -0.67
N SER A 117 -19.02 -0.65 0.21
CA SER A 117 -20.48 -0.77 0.17
C SER A 117 -21.08 0.02 1.31
N ALA A 118 -22.06 0.88 1.01
CA ALA A 118 -22.79 1.63 2.01
C ALA A 118 -24.28 1.67 1.63
N PRO A 119 -25.05 0.60 1.95
CA PRO A 119 -26.47 0.53 1.62
C PRO A 119 -27.31 1.64 2.28
N SER A 120 -26.81 2.20 3.37
CA SER A 120 -27.42 3.29 4.13
C SER A 120 -27.26 4.66 3.47
N VAL A 121 -26.25 4.85 2.62
CA VAL A 121 -25.91 6.15 2.02
C VAL A 121 -26.35 6.17 0.55
N ARG A 122 -27.47 6.87 0.28
CA ARG A 122 -28.12 6.88 -1.04
C ARG A 122 -27.86 8.15 -1.85
N THR A 123 -27.53 9.27 -1.19
CA THR A 123 -27.29 10.53 -1.91
C THR A 123 -25.84 10.60 -2.41
N PRO A 124 -25.60 11.09 -3.64
CA PRO A 124 -24.25 11.26 -4.17
C PRO A 124 -23.37 12.19 -3.32
N GLY A 125 -23.98 13.23 -2.69
CA GLY A 125 -23.27 14.16 -1.81
C GLY A 125 -22.70 13.48 -0.57
N GLU A 126 -23.50 12.67 0.13
CA GLU A 126 -23.04 11.93 1.31
C GLU A 126 -21.96 10.90 0.95
N ARG A 127 -22.09 10.24 -0.22
CA ARG A 127 -21.08 9.33 -0.75
C ARG A 127 -19.75 10.03 -1.03
N ASN A 128 -19.79 11.25 -1.56
CA ASN A 128 -18.57 12.03 -1.79
C ASN A 128 -17.91 12.43 -0.47
N CYS A 129 -18.67 12.97 0.49
CA CYS A 129 -18.14 13.32 1.81
C CYS A 129 -17.52 12.12 2.53
N LEU A 130 -18.19 10.97 2.50
CA LEU A 130 -17.68 9.75 3.10
C LEU A 130 -16.46 9.19 2.34
N GLY A 131 -16.47 9.27 1.02
CA GLY A 131 -15.34 8.88 0.17
C GLY A 131 -14.10 9.74 0.43
N ASP A 132 -14.26 11.06 0.57
CA ASP A 132 -13.18 11.99 0.89
C ASP A 132 -12.58 11.71 2.27
N ARG A 133 -13.41 11.39 3.25
CA ARG A 133 -12.96 10.98 4.58
C ARG A 133 -12.15 9.68 4.52
N ILE A 134 -12.68 8.64 3.88
CA ILE A 134 -11.97 7.36 3.70
C ILE A 134 -10.60 7.63 3.03
N ASN A 135 -10.59 8.41 1.95
CA ASN A 135 -9.37 8.77 1.23
C ASN A 135 -8.40 9.57 2.09
N TYR A 136 -8.88 10.49 2.94
CA TYR A 136 -8.04 11.22 3.89
C TYR A 136 -7.37 10.26 4.88
N HIS A 137 -8.12 9.37 5.53
CA HIS A 137 -7.55 8.44 6.51
C HIS A 137 -6.62 7.40 5.88
N VAL A 138 -6.90 6.93 4.67
CA VAL A 138 -5.98 6.10 3.88
C VAL A 138 -4.63 6.78 3.73
N ARG A 139 -4.62 8.03 3.28
CA ARG A 139 -3.39 8.81 3.04
C ARG A 139 -2.67 9.16 4.34
N MET A 140 -3.41 9.51 5.38
CA MET A 140 -2.89 9.80 6.72
C MET A 140 -2.19 8.57 7.30
N SER A 141 -2.83 7.39 7.26
CA SER A 141 -2.26 6.15 7.80
C SER A 141 -0.96 5.75 7.07
N ILE A 142 -0.92 5.88 5.74
CA ILE A 142 0.31 5.65 4.96
C ILE A 142 1.41 6.61 5.41
N SER A 143 1.11 7.90 5.49
CA SER A 143 2.12 8.91 5.83
C SER A 143 2.66 8.73 7.25
N GLN A 144 1.80 8.32 8.20
CA GLN A 144 2.19 8.02 9.58
C GLN A 144 3.08 6.77 9.68
N ASN A 145 2.75 5.72 8.92
CA ASN A 145 3.56 4.48 8.96
C ASN A 145 4.96 4.71 8.39
N PHE A 146 5.07 5.50 7.31
CA PHE A 146 6.37 5.85 6.71
C PHE A 146 7.05 7.07 7.35
N LYS A 147 6.42 7.73 8.33
CA LYS A 147 6.91 8.95 8.99
C LYS A 147 7.24 10.08 8.00
N THR A 148 6.35 10.29 7.04
CA THR A 148 6.48 11.27 5.94
C THR A 148 5.45 12.41 6.02
N GLU A 149 4.89 12.65 7.21
CA GLU A 149 3.86 13.68 7.43
C GLU A 149 4.37 15.09 7.14
N ASN A 150 5.67 15.33 7.26
CA ASN A 150 6.33 16.59 6.94
C ASN A 150 6.48 16.84 5.42
N LEU A 151 6.38 15.79 4.59
CA LEU A 151 6.54 15.89 3.13
C LEU A 151 5.23 16.12 2.39
N THR A 152 4.10 15.95 3.08
CA THR A 152 2.77 16.04 2.49
C THR A 152 2.02 17.31 2.93
N ASN A 153 0.87 17.56 2.33
CA ASN A 153 0.02 18.70 2.67
C ASN A 153 -0.96 18.36 3.81
N LYS A 154 -1.79 19.33 4.21
CA LYS A 154 -2.79 19.17 5.28
C LYS A 154 -3.83 18.06 5.04
N VAL A 155 -3.97 17.59 3.80
CA VAL A 155 -4.90 16.52 3.41
C VAL A 155 -4.17 15.22 3.03
N TYR A 156 -2.88 15.13 3.35
CA TYR A 156 -2.01 13.99 3.07
C TYR A 156 -1.93 13.59 1.59
N ASN A 157 -2.13 14.54 0.67
CA ASN A 157 -2.17 14.27 -0.78
C ASN A 157 -1.09 15.05 -1.56
N PRO A 158 -0.09 14.38 -2.15
CA PRO A 158 0.13 12.94 -2.14
C PRO A 158 0.79 12.43 -0.84
N ALA A 159 0.60 11.16 -0.52
CA ALA A 159 1.30 10.49 0.59
C ALA A 159 2.60 9.86 0.09
N PHE A 160 3.64 9.78 0.92
CA PHE A 160 4.98 9.40 0.48
C PHE A 160 5.54 8.19 1.22
N SER A 161 6.36 7.41 0.50
CA SER A 161 7.27 6.43 1.05
C SER A 161 8.67 6.58 0.43
N PRO A 162 9.68 5.81 0.86
CA PRO A 162 11.03 5.88 0.29
C PRO A 162 11.08 5.77 -1.24
N ARG A 163 10.24 4.95 -1.86
CA ARG A 163 10.24 4.72 -3.33
C ARG A 163 8.99 5.19 -4.05
N TYR A 164 7.85 5.26 -3.36
CA TYR A 164 6.55 5.52 -3.98
C TYR A 164 5.94 6.86 -3.57
N VAL A 165 5.09 7.37 -4.45
CA VAL A 165 4.17 8.48 -4.19
C VAL A 165 2.74 7.99 -4.38
N PHE A 166 1.96 8.03 -3.31
CA PHE A 166 0.61 7.51 -3.25
C PHE A 166 -0.43 8.61 -3.44
N THR A 167 -1.40 8.33 -4.29
CA THR A 167 -2.59 9.16 -4.51
C THR A 167 -3.83 8.30 -4.39
N THR A 168 -4.94 8.89 -3.99
CA THR A 168 -6.23 8.18 -3.93
C THR A 168 -7.09 8.58 -5.12
N GLY A 169 -7.74 7.60 -5.75
CA GLY A 169 -8.86 7.86 -6.66
C GLY A 169 -10.19 7.98 -5.91
N ASP A 170 -11.26 8.30 -6.64
CA ASP A 170 -12.60 8.29 -6.08
C ASP A 170 -12.97 6.89 -5.56
N VAL A 171 -13.71 6.86 -4.45
CA VAL A 171 -14.19 5.61 -3.85
C VAL A 171 -15.28 5.02 -4.73
N SER A 172 -15.10 3.76 -5.12
CA SER A 172 -16.07 3.02 -5.91
C SER A 172 -17.12 2.39 -4.99
N TRP A 173 -18.36 2.84 -5.12
CA TRP A 173 -19.49 2.32 -4.35
C TRP A 173 -20.11 1.11 -5.04
N VAL A 174 -20.24 -0.02 -4.31
CA VAL A 174 -20.85 -1.28 -4.79
C VAL A 174 -22.04 -1.67 -3.91
#